data_AF-A0A377K1T9-F1
#
_entry.id   AF-A0A377K1T9-F1
#
_cell.length_a   1.000
_cell.length_b   1.000
_cell.length_c   1.000
_cell.angle_alpha   90.00
_cell.angle_beta   90.00
_cell.angle_gamma   90.00
#
_symmetry.space_group_name_H-M   'P 1'
#
loop_
_entity.id
_entity.type
_entity.pdbx_description
1 polymer ?
#
loop_
_entity_poly.entity_id
_entity_poly.type
_entity_poly.pdbx_seq_one_letter_code
_entity_poly.pdbx_strand_id
1 'polypeptide(L)'
;MNKIEQAVIYNKILGSLACAGMGDALGAATELYSIDEIKAQWGGFLNAFVSPPADTFAGSLNGIAGLITDDSSQMYVFSEGLIEAGFDNFTNNDWLACLLRWADMQPYANYKGPTTEQIVKALKEGRPTNTIGRIGTSSRQAPNVGTTNGAGMRVAPAGLIWPGKKEKACHLALITCLPSHDTNIAIASACAIAAATSQAMLPEASLTSLLDAAIWGANYGETPGQTICTMCRRAIYRHAHPTCSGHRQTSQ
;
A
#
# COMPACT_ATOMS: atom_id res chain seq x y z
N MET A 1 -21.49 2.94 21.47
CA MET A 1 -21.67 3.67 20.21
C MET A 1 -23.15 3.68 19.89
N ASN A 2 -23.77 4.85 19.82
CA ASN A 2 -25.19 4.98 19.47
C ASN A 2 -25.41 4.80 17.95
N LYS A 3 -26.69 4.70 17.52
CA LYS A 3 -27.01 4.48 16.09
C LYS A 3 -26.49 5.59 15.16
N ILE A 4 -26.46 6.83 15.63
CA ILE A 4 -25.98 7.98 14.85
C ILE A 4 -24.47 7.89 14.66
N GLU A 5 -23.72 7.60 15.73
CA GLU A 5 -22.28 7.39 15.69
C GLU A 5 -21.90 6.22 14.76
N GLN A 6 -22.64 5.12 14.81
CA GLN A 6 -22.46 3.98 13.90
C GLN A 6 -22.70 4.38 12.44
N ALA A 7 -23.76 5.14 12.16
CA ALA A 7 -24.06 5.61 10.81
C ALA A 7 -22.98 6.57 10.28
N VAL A 8 -22.45 7.46 11.13
CA VAL A 8 -21.35 8.36 10.77
C VAL A 8 -20.09 7.58 10.42
N ILE A 9 -19.69 6.61 11.25
CA ILE A 9 -18.51 5.77 10.99
C ILE A 9 -18.70 4.95 9.71
N TYR A 10 -19.88 4.34 9.53
CA TYR A 10 -20.21 3.61 8.31
C TYR A 10 -20.07 4.48 7.06
N ASN A 11 -20.66 5.68 7.07
CA ASN A 11 -20.59 6.60 5.93
C ASN A 11 -19.17 7.10 5.66
N LYS A 12 -18.35 7.31 6.69
CA LYS A 12 -16.92 7.67 6.51
C LYS A 12 -16.12 6.53 5.89
N ILE A 13 -16.32 5.29 6.34
CA ILE A 13 -15.65 4.11 5.76
C ILE A 13 -16.11 3.89 4.32
N LEU A 14 -17.43 3.89 4.08
CA LEU A 14 -18.01 3.74 2.74
C LEU A 14 -17.52 4.83 1.80
N GLY A 15 -17.58 6.10 2.22
CA GLY A 15 -17.13 7.23 1.44
C GLY A 15 -15.63 7.17 1.13
N SER A 16 -14.80 6.78 2.09
CA SER A 16 -13.35 6.63 1.87
C SER A 16 -13.05 5.55 0.81
N LEU A 17 -13.60 4.35 0.98
CA LEU A 17 -13.36 3.22 0.08
C LEU A 17 -13.97 3.42 -1.31
N ALA A 18 -15.16 4.03 -1.39
CA ALA A 18 -15.83 4.31 -2.66
C ALA A 18 -15.14 5.45 -3.43
N CYS A 19 -14.81 6.56 -2.76
CA CYS A 19 -14.17 7.69 -3.43
C CYS A 19 -12.73 7.36 -3.86
N ALA A 20 -11.99 6.56 -3.09
CA ALA A 20 -10.69 6.05 -3.54
C ALA A 20 -10.82 5.18 -4.81
N GLY A 21 -11.79 4.26 -4.83
CA GLY A 21 -12.12 3.45 -6.01
C GLY A 21 -12.50 4.27 -7.24
N MET A 22 -13.35 5.27 -7.05
CA MET A 22 -13.75 6.19 -8.11
C MET A 22 -12.59 7.05 -8.61
N GLY A 23 -11.72 7.51 -7.70
CA GLY A 23 -10.53 8.30 -8.04
C GLY A 23 -9.54 7.53 -8.90
N ASP A 24 -9.26 6.28 -8.51
CA ASP A 24 -8.45 5.33 -9.29
C ASP A 24 -9.04 5.12 -10.70
N ALA A 25 -10.31 4.70 -10.79
CA ALA A 25 -10.96 4.43 -12.07
C ALA A 25 -11.08 5.67 -12.98
N LEU A 26 -11.21 6.88 -12.42
CA LEU A 26 -11.19 8.14 -13.18
C LEU A 26 -9.76 8.47 -13.66
N GLY A 27 -8.77 8.28 -12.79
CA GLY A 27 -7.36 8.58 -13.06
C GLY A 27 -6.72 7.68 -14.10
N ALA A 28 -7.16 6.42 -14.20
CA ALA A 28 -6.64 5.42 -15.14
C ALA A 28 -6.66 5.87 -16.61
N ALA A 29 -7.65 6.69 -17.00
CA ALA A 29 -7.75 7.23 -18.36
C ALA A 29 -6.79 8.37 -18.66
N THR A 30 -6.11 8.91 -17.64
CA THR A 30 -5.22 10.07 -17.73
C THR A 30 -3.81 9.77 -17.24
N GLU A 31 -3.54 8.54 -16.82
CA GLU A 31 -2.21 8.13 -16.41
C GLU A 31 -1.20 8.37 -17.54
N LEU A 32 -0.05 8.96 -17.21
CA LEU A 32 1.01 9.43 -18.13
C LEU A 32 0.73 10.73 -18.89
N TYR A 33 -0.47 11.30 -18.79
CA TYR A 33 -0.78 12.56 -19.46
C TYR A 33 -0.39 13.76 -18.59
N SER A 34 0.09 14.81 -19.23
CA SER A 34 0.17 16.15 -18.64
C SER A 34 -1.22 16.79 -18.52
N ILE A 35 -1.32 17.83 -17.68
CA ILE A 35 -2.57 18.59 -17.52
C ILE A 35 -3.03 19.21 -18.85
N ASP A 36 -2.11 19.62 -19.71
CA ASP A 36 -2.45 20.23 -21.00
C ASP A 36 -2.93 19.20 -22.03
N GLU A 37 -2.37 17.99 -22.04
CA GLU A 37 -2.86 16.86 -22.85
C GLU A 37 -4.28 16.47 -22.43
N ILE A 38 -4.55 16.39 -21.12
CA ILE A 38 -5.90 16.14 -20.61
C ILE A 38 -6.88 17.21 -21.13
N LYS A 39 -6.54 18.49 -20.96
CA LYS A 39 -7.41 19.59 -21.42
C LYS A 39 -7.63 19.58 -22.93
N ALA A 40 -6.59 19.30 -23.70
CA ALA A 40 -6.68 19.22 -25.16
C ALA A 40 -7.58 18.07 -25.61
N GLN A 41 -7.47 16.91 -24.97
CA GLN A 41 -8.21 15.71 -25.34
C GLN A 41 -9.70 15.76 -24.96
N TRP A 42 -10.04 16.29 -23.78
CA TRP A 42 -11.42 16.31 -23.28
C TRP A 42 -12.08 17.69 -23.28
N GLY A 43 -11.44 18.70 -23.86
CA GLY A 43 -11.96 20.07 -23.91
C GLY A 43 -12.05 20.73 -22.54
N GLY A 44 -11.26 20.27 -21.57
CA GLY A 44 -11.32 20.67 -20.16
C GLY A 44 -10.80 19.58 -19.23
N PHE A 45 -11.07 19.72 -17.93
CA PHE A 45 -10.77 18.64 -16.98
C PHE A 45 -11.74 17.48 -17.16
N LEU A 46 -11.21 16.25 -17.17
CA LEU A 46 -12.00 15.04 -17.19
C LEU A 46 -12.88 14.97 -15.93
N ASN A 47 -14.19 14.79 -16.11
CA ASN A 47 -15.19 14.77 -15.03
C ASN A 47 -16.17 13.59 -15.12
N ALA A 48 -15.85 12.59 -15.93
CA ALA A 48 -16.65 11.38 -16.15
C ALA A 48 -15.76 10.17 -16.39
N PHE A 49 -16.26 8.97 -16.08
CA PHE A 49 -15.59 7.73 -16.46
C PHE A 49 -15.59 7.57 -17.97
N VAL A 50 -14.41 7.38 -18.55
CA VAL A 50 -14.21 7.16 -19.97
C VAL A 50 -13.37 5.91 -20.17
N SER A 51 -13.50 5.27 -21.33
CA SER A 51 -12.59 4.18 -21.70
C SER A 51 -11.17 4.74 -21.78
N PRO A 52 -10.17 4.13 -21.11
CA PRO A 52 -8.80 4.58 -21.16
C PRO A 52 -8.26 4.58 -22.61
N PRO A 53 -7.63 5.66 -23.07
CA PRO A 53 -6.97 5.71 -24.38
C PRO A 53 -5.85 4.67 -24.50
N ALA A 54 -5.63 4.11 -25.69
CA ALA A 54 -4.69 2.98 -25.90
C ALA A 54 -3.22 3.27 -25.53
N ASP A 55 -2.82 4.54 -25.45
CA ASP A 55 -1.49 5.01 -25.05
C ASP A 55 -1.35 5.26 -23.54
N THR A 56 -2.43 5.11 -22.77
CA THR A 56 -2.36 4.97 -21.31
C THR A 56 -2.01 3.55 -20.91
N PHE A 57 -1.48 3.37 -19.70
CA PHE A 57 -1.19 2.03 -19.19
C PHE A 57 -2.45 1.16 -19.14
N ALA A 58 -3.56 1.69 -18.63
CA ALA A 58 -4.83 0.98 -18.59
C ALA A 58 -5.40 0.66 -19.98
N GLY A 59 -5.30 1.59 -20.93
CA GLY A 59 -5.76 1.35 -22.30
C GLY A 59 -4.91 0.32 -23.05
N SER A 60 -3.60 0.26 -22.79
CA SER A 60 -2.70 -0.77 -23.35
C SER A 60 -3.08 -2.20 -22.92
N LEU A 61 -3.81 -2.33 -21.81
CA LEU A 61 -4.33 -3.58 -21.26
C LEU A 61 -5.81 -3.83 -21.62
N ASN A 62 -6.40 -3.03 -22.51
CA ASN A 62 -7.82 -3.07 -22.88
C ASN A 62 -8.76 -2.80 -21.69
N GLY A 63 -8.38 -1.91 -20.79
CA GLY A 63 -9.24 -1.43 -19.71
C GLY A 63 -10.55 -0.81 -20.24
N ILE A 64 -11.61 -0.88 -19.43
CA ILE A 64 -12.91 -0.29 -19.74
C ILE A 64 -13.23 0.89 -18.81
N ALA A 65 -14.17 1.74 -19.20
CA ALA A 65 -14.62 2.85 -18.39
C ALA A 65 -15.07 2.39 -16.99
N GLY A 66 -14.53 3.04 -15.94
CA GLY A 66 -14.89 2.75 -14.55
C GLY A 66 -14.22 1.51 -13.94
N LEU A 67 -13.33 0.84 -14.67
CA LEU A 67 -12.53 -0.26 -14.13
C LEU A 67 -11.43 0.28 -13.20
N ILE A 68 -11.38 -0.25 -11.97
CA ILE A 68 -10.30 0.04 -11.01
C ILE A 68 -8.99 -0.65 -11.41
N THR A 69 -7.86 -0.11 -10.94
CA THR A 69 -6.51 -0.63 -11.24
C THR A 69 -5.89 -1.32 -10.01
N ASP A 70 -4.56 -1.42 -9.94
CA ASP A 70 -3.86 -2.05 -8.82
C ASP A 70 -4.01 -1.27 -7.50
N ASP A 71 -4.18 0.06 -7.55
CA ASP A 71 -4.42 0.92 -6.39
C ASP A 71 -5.60 0.43 -5.53
N SER A 72 -6.81 0.45 -6.08
CA SER A 72 -8.02 0.14 -5.30
C SER A 72 -8.19 -1.35 -5.10
N SER A 73 -7.80 -2.17 -6.06
CA SER A 73 -7.90 -3.63 -5.90
C SER A 73 -7.01 -4.16 -4.77
N GLN A 74 -5.79 -3.63 -4.61
CA GLN A 74 -4.95 -3.95 -3.44
C GLN A 74 -5.54 -3.38 -2.14
N MET A 75 -6.11 -2.17 -2.17
CA MET A 75 -6.81 -1.58 -1.02
C MET A 75 -7.99 -2.45 -0.54
N TYR A 76 -8.78 -3.00 -1.46
CA TYR A 76 -9.91 -3.86 -1.14
C TYR A 76 -9.46 -5.22 -0.62
N VAL A 77 -8.46 -5.84 -1.25
CA VAL A 77 -7.87 -7.10 -0.75
C VAL A 77 -7.27 -6.91 0.64
N PHE A 78 -6.61 -5.77 0.90
CA PHE A 78 -6.14 -5.42 2.24
C PHE A 78 -7.30 -5.30 3.24
N SER A 79 -8.39 -4.61 2.86
CA SER A 79 -9.58 -4.48 3.72
C SER A 79 -10.20 -5.83 4.07
N GLU A 80 -10.31 -6.73 3.10
CA GLU A 80 -10.78 -8.11 3.32
C GLU A 80 -9.86 -8.86 4.27
N GLY A 81 -8.54 -8.74 4.10
CA GLY A 81 -7.56 -9.35 5.00
C GLY A 81 -7.66 -8.84 6.44
N LEU A 82 -7.93 -7.55 6.64
CA LEU A 82 -8.18 -6.99 7.97
C LEU A 82 -9.43 -7.58 8.62
N ILE A 83 -10.49 -7.80 7.84
CA ILE A 83 -11.73 -8.40 8.32
C ILE A 83 -11.49 -9.86 8.71
N GLU A 84 -10.78 -10.62 7.87
CA GLU A 84 -10.46 -12.04 8.09
C GLU A 84 -9.56 -12.25 9.32
N ALA A 85 -8.51 -11.45 9.48
CA ALA A 85 -7.63 -11.51 10.65
C ALA A 85 -8.37 -11.10 11.94
N GLY A 86 -9.35 -10.22 11.84
CA GLY A 86 -10.02 -9.60 12.96
C GLY A 86 -9.24 -8.43 13.56
N PHE A 87 -9.93 -7.65 14.39
CA PHE A 87 -9.41 -6.40 14.93
C PHE A 87 -8.12 -6.58 15.75
N ASP A 88 -7.09 -5.80 15.42
CA ASP A 88 -5.77 -5.79 16.10
C ASP A 88 -4.96 -7.10 15.99
N ASN A 89 -5.32 -7.99 15.05
CA ASN A 89 -4.64 -9.29 14.86
C ASN A 89 -3.83 -9.40 13.56
N PHE A 90 -3.95 -8.42 12.65
CA PHE A 90 -3.36 -8.50 11.32
C PHE A 90 -1.82 -8.46 11.36
N THR A 91 -1.19 -9.46 10.73
CA THR A 91 0.26 -9.66 10.73
C THR A 91 0.87 -9.49 9.33
N ASN A 92 2.20 -9.55 9.25
CA ASN A 92 2.88 -9.55 7.95
C ASN A 92 2.55 -10.80 7.11
N ASN A 93 2.28 -11.95 7.74
CA ASN A 93 1.89 -13.16 7.01
C ASN A 93 0.52 -13.01 6.35
N ASP A 94 -0.42 -12.35 7.03
CA ASP A 94 -1.74 -12.04 6.46
C ASP A 94 -1.60 -11.10 5.26
N TRP A 95 -0.73 -10.10 5.36
CA TRP A 95 -0.41 -9.22 4.24
C TRP A 95 0.24 -9.96 3.05
N LEU A 96 1.18 -10.88 3.30
CA LEU A 96 1.77 -11.71 2.25
C LEU A 96 0.72 -12.57 1.55
N ALA A 97 -0.20 -13.19 2.32
CA ALA A 97 -1.31 -13.96 1.77
C ALA A 97 -2.24 -13.08 0.90
N CYS A 98 -2.57 -11.87 1.38
CA CYS A 98 -3.34 -10.88 0.63
C CYS A 98 -2.66 -10.52 -0.70
N LEU A 99 -1.37 -10.20 -0.68
CA LEU A 99 -0.62 -9.81 -1.88
C LEU A 99 -0.52 -10.95 -2.90
N LEU A 100 -0.31 -12.19 -2.44
CA LEU A 100 -0.27 -13.36 -3.30
C LEU A 100 -1.66 -13.66 -3.90
N ARG A 101 -2.73 -13.57 -3.10
CA ARG A 101 -4.11 -13.70 -3.58
C ARG A 101 -4.42 -12.66 -4.65
N TRP A 102 -4.09 -11.40 -4.38
CA TRP A 102 -4.29 -10.31 -5.32
C TRP A 102 -3.52 -10.53 -6.63
N ALA A 103 -2.29 -11.04 -6.58
CA ALA A 103 -1.48 -11.27 -7.76
C ALA A 103 -2.06 -12.29 -8.76
N ASP A 104 -3.06 -13.06 -8.37
CA ASP A 104 -3.79 -14.00 -9.22
C ASP A 104 -5.16 -13.45 -9.68
N MET A 105 -5.57 -12.25 -9.23
CA MET A 105 -6.86 -11.65 -9.56
C MET A 105 -6.81 -10.89 -10.89
N GLN A 106 -7.48 -11.44 -11.91
CA GLN A 106 -7.61 -10.82 -13.22
C GLN A 106 -8.89 -9.98 -13.32
N PRO A 107 -8.87 -8.81 -14.00
CA PRO A 107 -7.73 -8.21 -14.71
C PRO A 107 -6.79 -7.37 -13.83
N TYR A 108 -7.12 -7.16 -12.55
CA TYR A 108 -6.46 -6.18 -11.67
C TYR A 108 -4.97 -6.38 -11.49
N ALA A 109 -4.51 -7.63 -11.41
CA ALA A 109 -3.09 -7.96 -11.27
C ALA A 109 -2.26 -7.59 -12.50
N ASN A 110 -2.88 -7.33 -13.66
CA ASN A 110 -2.15 -6.90 -14.86
C ASN A 110 -1.63 -5.47 -14.73
N TYR A 111 -2.24 -4.68 -13.84
CA TYR A 111 -1.86 -3.29 -13.62
C TYR A 111 -0.63 -3.14 -12.72
N LYS A 112 -0.05 -4.24 -12.24
CA LYS A 112 1.10 -4.22 -11.32
C LYS A 112 2.33 -3.52 -11.93
N GLY A 113 2.94 -2.64 -11.15
CA GLY A 113 4.24 -2.08 -11.47
C GLY A 113 5.38 -3.11 -11.52
N PRO A 114 6.50 -2.80 -12.21
CA PRO A 114 7.61 -3.73 -12.46
C PRO A 114 8.33 -4.23 -11.20
N THR A 115 8.33 -3.44 -10.11
CA THR A 115 8.87 -3.86 -8.82
C THR A 115 7.96 -4.87 -8.13
N THR A 116 6.65 -4.62 -8.12
CA THR A 116 5.64 -5.52 -7.53
C THR A 116 5.67 -6.88 -8.20
N GLU A 117 5.82 -6.93 -9.53
CA GLU A 117 5.93 -8.19 -10.26
C GLU A 117 7.14 -9.04 -9.81
N GLN A 118 8.31 -8.42 -9.66
CA GLN A 118 9.51 -9.11 -9.20
C GLN A 118 9.36 -9.64 -7.76
N ILE A 119 8.69 -8.87 -6.91
CA ILE A 119 8.40 -9.23 -5.52
C ILE A 119 7.46 -10.43 -5.46
N VAL A 120 6.33 -10.38 -6.17
CA VAL A 120 5.37 -11.48 -6.25
C VAL A 120 6.04 -12.75 -6.76
N LYS A 121 6.84 -12.64 -7.84
CA LYS A 121 7.58 -13.78 -8.38
C LYS A 121 8.54 -14.38 -7.36
N ALA A 122 9.31 -13.54 -6.64
CA ALA A 122 10.22 -14.02 -5.61
C ALA A 122 9.47 -14.72 -4.46
N LEU A 123 8.34 -14.18 -4.02
CA LEU A 123 7.50 -14.80 -2.99
C LEU A 123 6.96 -16.17 -3.45
N LYS A 124 6.42 -16.27 -4.67
CA LYS A 124 5.92 -17.54 -5.23
C LYS A 124 7.02 -18.60 -5.37
N GLU A 125 8.25 -18.18 -5.67
CA GLU A 125 9.41 -19.07 -5.80
C GLU A 125 10.15 -19.32 -4.47
N GLY A 126 9.69 -18.76 -3.35
CA GLY A 126 10.36 -18.89 -2.05
C GLY A 126 11.73 -18.21 -1.97
N ARG A 127 12.02 -17.24 -2.87
CA ARG A 127 13.28 -16.51 -2.92
C ARG A 127 13.26 -15.26 -2.02
N PRO A 128 14.39 -14.87 -1.42
CA PRO A 128 14.46 -13.64 -0.60
C PRO A 128 14.16 -12.38 -1.43
N THR A 129 13.23 -11.54 -0.95
CA THR A 129 12.81 -10.31 -1.62
C THR A 129 13.84 -9.18 -1.53
N ASN A 130 14.69 -9.13 -0.50
CA ASN A 130 15.85 -8.22 -0.42
C ASN A 130 16.96 -8.49 -1.45
N THR A 131 16.76 -9.46 -2.35
CA THR A 131 17.68 -9.72 -3.46
C THR A 131 17.28 -9.01 -4.75
N ILE A 132 16.05 -8.49 -4.82
CA ILE A 132 15.52 -7.84 -6.01
C ILE A 132 16.25 -6.52 -6.26
N GLY A 133 16.64 -6.29 -7.52
CA GLY A 133 17.39 -5.11 -7.94
C GLY A 133 18.84 -5.07 -7.48
N ARG A 134 19.43 -6.19 -7.04
CA ARG A 134 20.88 -6.27 -6.79
C ARG A 134 21.68 -6.04 -8.07
N ILE A 135 22.81 -5.36 -7.93
CA ILE A 135 23.77 -5.13 -9.02
C ILE A 135 24.96 -6.06 -8.82
N GLY A 136 25.25 -6.90 -9.82
CA GLY A 136 26.34 -7.86 -9.79
C GLY A 136 26.23 -8.84 -8.62
N THR A 137 27.31 -8.99 -7.85
CA THR A 137 27.39 -9.88 -6.67
C THR A 137 27.01 -9.21 -5.35
N SER A 138 26.49 -7.98 -5.39
CA SER A 138 26.11 -7.22 -4.20
C SER A 138 25.10 -7.98 -3.33
N SER A 139 25.29 -7.95 -2.02
CA SER A 139 24.30 -8.46 -1.05
C SER A 139 23.21 -7.42 -0.71
N ARG A 140 23.29 -6.22 -1.30
CA ARG A 140 22.42 -5.08 -0.99
C ARG A 140 21.43 -4.84 -2.12
N GLN A 141 20.15 -4.69 -1.76
CA GLN A 141 19.11 -4.21 -2.65
C GLN A 141 19.43 -2.79 -3.12
N ALA A 142 19.17 -2.47 -4.38
CA ALA A 142 19.34 -1.12 -4.88
C ALA A 142 18.37 -0.14 -4.18
N PRO A 143 18.83 1.07 -3.84
CA PRO A 143 18.07 2.00 -3.01
C PRO A 143 16.79 2.54 -3.66
N ASN A 144 16.67 2.43 -4.99
CA ASN A 144 15.48 2.85 -5.73
C ASN A 144 14.36 1.79 -5.74
N VAL A 145 14.65 0.55 -5.35
CA VAL A 145 13.63 -0.51 -5.30
C VAL A 145 12.66 -0.22 -4.16
N GLY A 146 11.36 -0.14 -4.49
CA GLY A 146 10.32 0.11 -3.50
C GLY A 146 10.19 1.58 -3.08
N THR A 147 10.60 2.52 -3.93
CA THR A 147 10.45 3.98 -3.73
C THR A 147 9.19 4.58 -4.34
N THR A 148 8.41 3.78 -5.06
CA THR A 148 7.13 4.16 -5.68
C THR A 148 5.99 4.34 -4.66
N ASN A 149 4.87 4.92 -5.08
CA ASN A 149 3.70 5.19 -4.24
C ASN A 149 2.87 3.95 -3.86
N GLY A 150 3.23 2.75 -4.32
CA GLY A 150 2.42 1.53 -4.17
C GLY A 150 2.08 1.12 -2.73
N ALA A 151 2.89 1.52 -1.76
CA ALA A 151 2.55 1.37 -0.34
C ALA A 151 1.46 2.38 0.09
N GLY A 152 1.55 3.63 -0.35
CA GLY A 152 0.65 4.70 0.03
C GLY A 152 -0.74 4.57 -0.60
N MET A 153 -0.83 4.18 -1.87
CA MET A 153 -2.10 4.12 -2.61
C MET A 153 -3.13 3.18 -1.98
N ARG A 154 -2.68 2.11 -1.31
CA ARG A 154 -3.54 1.06 -0.75
C ARG A 154 -3.83 1.19 0.74
N VAL A 155 -3.24 2.16 1.44
CA VAL A 155 -3.07 2.11 2.91
C VAL A 155 -4.24 2.70 3.71
N ALA A 156 -5.21 3.34 3.06
CA ALA A 156 -6.36 3.95 3.73
C ALA A 156 -7.03 3.04 4.79
N PRO A 157 -7.23 1.71 4.57
CA PRO A 157 -7.83 0.82 5.55
C PRO A 157 -7.09 0.78 6.89
N ALA A 158 -5.77 1.00 6.91
CA ALA A 158 -4.98 1.05 8.15
C ALA A 158 -5.41 2.21 9.07
N GLY A 159 -5.78 3.36 8.47
CA GLY A 159 -6.32 4.49 9.22
C GLY A 159 -7.79 4.33 9.58
N LEU A 160 -8.59 3.73 8.68
CA LEU A 160 -10.04 3.55 8.88
C LEU A 160 -10.37 2.72 10.12
N ILE A 161 -9.58 1.69 10.43
CA ILE A 161 -9.82 0.83 11.60
C ILE A 161 -9.27 1.41 12.91
N TRP A 162 -8.49 2.49 12.86
CA TRP A 162 -7.88 3.13 14.02
C TRP A 162 -8.26 4.61 14.16
N PRO A 163 -9.55 4.98 14.32
CA PRO A 163 -9.95 6.39 14.47
C PRO A 163 -9.19 7.11 15.59
N GLY A 164 -8.53 8.23 15.27
CA GLY A 164 -7.74 9.04 16.20
C GLY A 164 -6.50 8.36 16.80
N LYS A 165 -6.15 7.15 16.36
CA LYS A 165 -5.00 6.37 16.85
C LYS A 165 -3.93 6.24 15.77
N LYS A 166 -3.37 7.37 15.36
CA LYS A 166 -2.40 7.50 14.26
C LYS A 166 -1.15 6.62 14.41
N GLU A 167 -0.65 6.41 15.63
CA GLU A 167 0.48 5.51 15.90
C GLU A 167 0.14 4.07 15.47
N LYS A 168 -1.04 3.57 15.84
CA LYS A 168 -1.51 2.23 15.46
C LYS A 168 -1.75 2.12 13.95
N ALA A 169 -2.32 3.17 13.35
CA ALA A 169 -2.51 3.24 11.90
C ALA A 169 -1.17 3.18 11.14
N CYS A 170 -0.15 3.92 11.60
CA CYS A 170 1.19 3.91 11.01
C CYS A 170 1.91 2.56 11.21
N HIS A 171 1.75 1.93 12.37
CA HIS A 171 2.32 0.60 12.60
C HIS A 171 1.74 -0.44 11.62
N LEU A 172 0.42 -0.41 11.40
CA LEU A 172 -0.23 -1.28 10.43
C LEU A 172 0.17 -0.93 8.98
N ALA A 173 0.28 0.36 8.64
CA ALA A 173 0.81 0.80 7.35
C ALA A 173 2.19 0.21 7.06
N LEU A 174 3.09 0.22 8.05
CA LEU A 174 4.43 -0.34 7.95
C LEU A 174 4.42 -1.85 7.70
N ILE A 175 3.54 -2.61 8.35
CA ILE A 175 3.36 -4.05 8.08
C ILE A 175 3.06 -4.29 6.60
N THR A 176 2.21 -3.44 6.00
CA THR A 176 1.85 -3.55 4.58
C THR A 176 2.90 -3.03 3.62
N CYS A 177 3.86 -2.21 4.06
CA CYS A 177 4.96 -1.77 3.17
C CYS A 177 5.84 -2.95 2.77
N LEU A 178 6.05 -3.89 3.70
CA LEU A 178 6.94 -5.03 3.50
C LEU A 178 6.26 -6.18 2.76
N PRO A 179 6.95 -6.86 1.82
CA PRO A 179 8.33 -6.64 1.39
C PRO A 179 8.46 -5.68 0.20
N SER A 180 7.34 -5.22 -0.37
CA SER A 180 7.32 -4.53 -1.67
C SER A 180 7.97 -3.14 -1.68
N HIS A 181 7.95 -2.43 -0.56
CA HIS A 181 8.29 -1.03 -0.41
C HIS A 181 9.06 -0.80 0.90
N ASP A 182 10.19 -1.52 1.07
CA ASP A 182 11.09 -1.42 2.25
C ASP A 182 12.04 -0.22 2.14
N THR A 183 11.48 0.98 1.97
CA THR A 183 12.25 2.24 1.92
C THR A 183 11.65 3.25 2.89
N ASN A 184 12.49 4.11 3.46
CA ASN A 184 12.04 5.16 4.38
C ASN A 184 11.01 6.08 3.72
N ILE A 185 11.19 6.46 2.46
CA ILE A 185 10.27 7.34 1.74
C ILE A 185 8.91 6.70 1.51
N ALA A 186 8.86 5.41 1.15
CA ALA A 186 7.59 4.72 0.93
C ALA A 186 6.85 4.47 2.25
N ILE A 187 7.58 4.10 3.32
CA ILE A 187 7.02 3.93 4.66
C ILE A 187 6.51 5.28 5.21
N ALA A 188 7.26 6.36 5.05
CA ALA A 188 6.84 7.70 5.46
C ALA A 188 5.57 8.13 4.71
N SER A 189 5.51 7.92 3.40
CA SER A 189 4.33 8.21 2.59
C SER A 189 3.10 7.41 3.03
N ALA A 190 3.26 6.10 3.26
CA ALA A 190 2.17 5.24 3.74
C ALA A 190 1.68 5.66 5.13
N CYS A 191 2.59 5.96 6.06
CA CYS A 191 2.26 6.44 7.39
C CYS A 191 1.56 7.81 7.35
N ALA A 192 1.94 8.71 6.45
CA ALA A 192 1.27 10.00 6.27
C ALA A 192 -0.21 9.82 5.90
N ILE A 193 -0.49 8.98 4.90
CA ILE A 193 -1.87 8.70 4.46
C ILE A 193 -2.66 7.97 5.55
N ALA A 194 -2.06 6.99 6.22
CA ALA A 194 -2.72 6.23 7.29
C ALA A 194 -3.07 7.13 8.50
N ALA A 195 -2.16 8.01 8.91
CA ALA A 195 -2.38 8.96 10.00
C ALA A 195 -3.46 9.99 9.64
N ALA A 196 -3.43 10.55 8.43
CA ALA A 196 -4.46 11.46 7.95
C ALA A 196 -5.84 10.79 7.89
N THR A 197 -5.89 9.54 7.40
CA THR A 197 -7.13 8.76 7.32
C THR A 197 -7.67 8.45 8.72
N SER A 198 -6.80 8.08 9.66
CA SER A 198 -7.14 7.89 11.08
C SER A 198 -7.72 9.15 11.72
N GLN A 199 -7.13 10.32 11.43
CA GLN A 199 -7.62 11.61 11.91
C GLN A 199 -8.98 11.97 11.26
N ALA A 200 -9.15 11.71 9.97
CA ALA A 200 -10.39 11.96 9.23
C ALA A 200 -11.59 11.18 9.77
N MET A 201 -11.36 10.09 10.50
CA MET A 201 -12.43 9.33 11.15
C MET A 201 -13.06 10.04 12.33
N LEU A 202 -12.42 11.06 12.90
CA LEU A 202 -12.95 11.81 14.04
C LEU A 202 -14.09 12.77 13.61
N PRO A 203 -15.11 12.98 14.45
CA PRO A 203 -16.21 13.91 14.17
C PRO A 203 -15.74 15.35 13.90
N GLU A 204 -14.73 15.81 14.63
CA GLU A 204 -14.17 17.17 14.62
C GLU A 204 -13.04 17.36 13.60
N ALA A 205 -12.80 16.38 12.72
CA ALA A 205 -11.73 16.42 11.75
C ALA A 205 -11.85 17.64 10.81
N SER A 206 -10.76 18.37 10.66
CA SER A 206 -10.60 19.51 9.76
C SER A 206 -9.42 19.30 8.82
N LEU A 207 -9.37 20.03 7.70
CA LEU A 207 -8.24 19.98 6.76
C LEU A 207 -6.89 20.20 7.47
N THR A 208 -6.81 21.18 8.37
CA THR A 208 -5.60 21.44 9.16
C THR A 208 -5.21 20.23 10.00
N SER A 209 -6.15 19.63 10.75
CA SER A 209 -5.85 18.44 11.55
C SER A 209 -5.39 17.24 10.71
N LEU A 210 -5.92 17.09 9.49
CA LEU A 210 -5.51 16.04 8.55
C LEU A 210 -4.07 16.27 8.08
N LEU A 211 -3.71 17.50 7.73
CA LEU A 211 -2.35 17.87 7.32
C LEU A 211 -1.35 17.67 8.47
N ASP A 212 -1.70 18.08 9.70
CA ASP A 212 -0.88 17.87 10.88
C ASP A 212 -0.66 16.37 11.16
N ALA A 213 -1.72 15.56 11.03
CA ALA A 213 -1.63 14.12 11.16
C ALA A 213 -0.77 13.48 10.06
N ALA A 214 -0.87 13.96 8.81
CA ALA A 214 -0.05 13.49 7.70
C ALA A 214 1.44 13.77 7.92
N ILE A 215 1.78 15.00 8.31
CA ILE A 215 3.17 15.40 8.62
C ILE A 215 3.70 14.57 9.79
N TRP A 216 2.90 14.41 10.85
CA TRP A 216 3.26 13.57 11.98
C TRP A 216 3.52 12.11 11.53
N GLY A 217 2.65 11.55 10.68
CA GLY A 217 2.78 10.19 10.16
C GLY A 217 4.02 10.00 9.29
N ALA A 218 4.33 10.97 8.42
CA ALA A 218 5.56 10.98 7.64
C ALA A 218 6.80 10.90 8.54
N ASN A 219 6.90 11.77 9.55
CA ASN A 219 8.00 11.78 10.51
C ASN A 219 8.10 10.46 11.30
N TYR A 220 6.95 9.88 11.68
CA TYR A 220 6.90 8.57 12.34
C TYR A 220 7.48 7.48 11.45
N GLY A 221 7.10 7.44 10.17
CA GLY A 221 7.57 6.44 9.20
C GLY A 221 9.06 6.58 8.82
N GLU A 222 9.60 7.80 8.85
CA GLU A 222 11.03 8.06 8.64
C GLU A 222 11.92 7.62 9.81
N THR A 223 11.35 7.47 11.01
CA THR A 223 12.14 7.20 12.22
C THR A 223 12.79 5.81 12.16
N PRO A 224 14.15 5.71 12.22
CA PRO A 224 14.88 4.45 12.00
C PRO A 224 14.54 3.30 12.96
N GLY A 225 13.96 3.61 14.13
CA GLY A 225 13.51 2.61 15.11
C GLY A 225 12.11 2.04 14.85
N GLN A 226 11.31 2.70 14.01
CA GLN A 226 9.99 2.23 13.55
C GLN A 226 10.09 1.63 12.16
N THR A 227 10.85 2.26 11.24
CA THR A 227 11.34 1.58 10.03
C THR A 227 12.01 0.29 10.50
N ILE A 228 11.70 -0.85 9.89
CA ILE A 228 12.26 -2.17 10.22
C ILE A 228 13.77 -2.24 9.85
N CYS A 229 14.56 -1.32 10.39
CA CYS A 229 15.99 -1.27 10.22
C CYS A 229 16.62 -2.11 11.33
N THR A 230 16.98 -3.35 10.96
CA THR A 230 17.91 -4.29 11.62
C THR A 230 17.28 -5.53 12.27
N MET A 231 16.27 -5.45 13.14
CA MET A 231 15.77 -6.64 13.85
C MET A 231 14.81 -7.51 13.02
N CYS A 232 13.81 -6.94 12.33
CA CYS A 232 12.84 -7.72 11.55
C CYS A 232 13.42 -8.30 10.24
N ARG A 233 14.54 -7.77 9.71
CA ARG A 233 15.28 -8.45 8.63
C ARG A 233 15.61 -9.89 9.02
N ARG A 234 16.05 -10.14 10.26
CA ARG A 234 16.40 -11.52 10.68
C ARG A 234 15.20 -12.45 10.85
N ALA A 235 14.00 -11.92 11.15
CA ALA A 235 12.80 -12.75 11.37
C ALA A 235 12.09 -13.07 10.04
N ILE A 236 11.92 -12.08 9.16
CA ILE A 236 11.26 -12.25 7.85
C ILE A 236 12.08 -13.18 6.94
N TYR A 237 13.42 -13.14 7.00
CA TYR A 237 14.29 -14.04 6.22
C TYR A 237 14.54 -15.42 6.86
N ARG A 238 14.09 -15.68 8.11
CA ARG A 238 14.25 -17.00 8.75
C ARG A 238 13.29 -18.06 8.20
N HIS A 239 12.18 -17.67 7.59
CA HIS A 239 11.23 -18.63 7.00
C HIS A 239 11.62 -19.09 5.59
N ALA A 240 12.67 -18.52 4.98
CA ALA A 240 13.20 -18.97 3.69
C ALA A 240 14.32 -20.03 3.81
N HIS A 241 14.75 -20.40 5.03
CA HIS A 241 15.78 -21.43 5.26
C HIS A 241 15.37 -22.40 6.38
N PRO A 242 14.92 -23.63 6.06
CA PRO A 242 14.57 -24.64 7.06
C PRO A 242 15.77 -25.32 7.73
N THR A 243 16.99 -24.80 7.61
CA THR A 243 18.19 -25.45 8.18
C THR A 243 19.16 -24.42 8.75
N CYS A 244 19.02 -24.12 10.04
CA CYS A 244 20.15 -23.64 10.83
C CYS A 244 20.00 -24.17 12.25
N SER A 245 20.21 -25.47 12.40
CA SER A 245 20.50 -26.11 13.69
C SER A 245 21.77 -25.52 14.27
N GLY A 246 21.73 -25.19 15.56
CA GLY A 246 22.75 -24.42 16.24
C GLY A 246 24.17 -24.99 16.17
N HIS A 247 25.13 -24.10 16.02
CA HIS A 247 26.49 -24.33 16.49
C HIS A 247 26.70 -23.51 17.77
N ARG A 248 26.72 -24.22 18.89
CA ARG A 248 27.32 -23.75 20.13
C ARG A 248 28.80 -23.55 19.85
N GLN A 249 29.28 -22.32 19.93
CA GLN A 249 30.70 -22.08 20.10
C GLN A 249 31.06 -22.52 21.53
N THR A 250 31.84 -23.59 21.62
CA THR A 250 32.60 -23.94 22.82
C THR A 250 33.77 -22.96 22.95
N SER A 251 33.86 -22.36 24.12
CA SER A 251 34.98 -21.55 24.60
C SER A 251 36.29 -22.34 24.63
N GLN A 252 37.34 -21.76 24.06
CA GLN A 252 38.72 -21.80 24.55
C GLN A 252 39.32 -20.40 24.35
#